data_AF-A0A8T3S1H7-F1
#
_entry.id   AF-A0A8T3S1H7-F1
#
_cell.length_a   1.000
_cell.length_b   1.000
_cell.length_c   1.000
_cell.angle_alpha   90.00
_cell.angle_beta   90.00
_cell.angle_gamma   90.00
#
_symmetry.space_group_name_H-M   'P 1'
#
loop_
_entity.id
_entity.type
_entity.pdbx_description
1 polymer ?
#
loop_
_entity_poly.entity_id
_entity_poly.type
_entity_poly.pdbx_seq_one_letter_code
_entity_poly.pdbx_strand_id
1 'polypeptide(L)'
;MNYWYSFRKPIAVSCLLFISAACTPVLKSTLPTTNDPQHAWKLHQQSVAQIQQWQFSGRLGIVTANETGTVTVHWQQANVASTADFDLQIVGPLGRGNLQLRKNADVIELISAEGVSQASNPELLIWQQTGWLIPVADLQAWVLGLPGQAQVLAWDAAGRLAHCQKGEWDVTYVDYQQVRGISLPKQLVLKHPDVTLKLVIRDFKITTTKDIQ
;
A
#
# COMPACT_ATOMS: atom_id res chain seq x y z
N MET A 1 -61.56 -85.78 22.60
CA MET A 1 -60.54 -86.83 22.39
C MET A 1 -59.18 -86.23 22.67
N ASN A 2 -58.39 -86.95 23.46
CA ASN A 2 -56.97 -86.74 23.82
C ASN A 2 -56.12 -86.51 22.55
N TYR A 3 -54.97 -85.82 22.56
CA TYR A 3 -53.73 -86.25 23.20
C TYR A 3 -52.75 -85.09 23.43
N TRP A 4 -52.03 -85.19 24.55
CA TRP A 4 -50.75 -84.55 24.82
C TRP A 4 -49.68 -85.03 23.82
N TYR A 5 -48.72 -84.18 23.44
CA TYR A 5 -47.29 -84.56 23.43
C TYR A 5 -46.39 -83.33 23.40
N SER A 6 -45.51 -83.28 24.39
CA SER A 6 -44.38 -82.37 24.58
C SER A 6 -43.26 -82.69 23.59
N PHE A 7 -42.63 -81.67 22.99
CA PHE A 7 -41.27 -81.78 22.48
C PHE A 7 -40.51 -80.46 22.68
N ARG A 8 -39.30 -80.59 23.24
CA ARG A 8 -38.38 -79.54 23.69
C ARG A 8 -37.40 -79.10 22.58
N LYS A 9 -36.90 -77.86 22.76
CA LYS A 9 -35.67 -77.19 22.25
C LYS A 9 -35.77 -76.50 20.88
N PRO A 10 -34.92 -75.49 20.55
CA PRO A 10 -33.80 -74.89 21.32
C PRO A 10 -33.89 -73.35 21.49
N ILE A 11 -32.99 -72.87 22.36
CA ILE A 11 -32.70 -71.47 22.69
C ILE A 11 -32.23 -70.72 21.44
N ALA A 12 -32.97 -69.68 21.05
CA ALA A 12 -32.52 -68.69 20.07
C ALA A 12 -32.25 -67.37 20.80
N VAL A 13 -30.95 -67.07 20.95
CA VAL A 13 -30.42 -65.77 21.37
C VAL A 13 -30.84 -64.76 20.30
N SER A 14 -31.75 -63.84 20.62
CA SER A 14 -32.10 -62.73 19.73
C SER A 14 -31.59 -61.43 20.32
N CYS A 15 -30.68 -60.81 19.56
CA CYS A 15 -29.87 -59.66 19.89
C CYS A 15 -30.71 -58.43 20.26
N LEU A 16 -30.21 -57.70 21.26
CA LEU A 16 -30.54 -56.30 21.51
C LEU A 16 -30.31 -55.47 20.23
N LEU A 17 -31.38 -54.86 19.72
CA LEU A 17 -31.29 -53.74 18.79
C LEU A 17 -31.30 -52.45 19.61
N PHE A 18 -30.10 -51.94 19.91
CA PHE A 18 -29.89 -50.59 20.43
C PHE A 18 -30.25 -49.57 19.35
N ILE A 19 -31.21 -48.72 19.68
CA ILE A 19 -31.60 -47.54 18.92
C ILE A 19 -30.49 -46.50 19.11
N SER A 20 -29.73 -46.19 18.05
CA SER A 20 -28.92 -44.97 18.01
C SER A 20 -29.56 -44.00 17.00
N ALA A 21 -30.30 -43.02 17.55
CA ALA A 21 -30.67 -41.83 16.82
C ALA A 21 -29.41 -41.01 16.59
N ALA A 22 -28.81 -41.13 15.41
CA ALA A 22 -27.72 -40.27 14.99
C ALA A 22 -28.28 -38.87 14.66
N CYS A 23 -28.27 -37.96 15.63
CA CYS A 23 -28.36 -36.54 15.35
C CYS A 23 -27.07 -36.13 14.63
N THR A 24 -27.10 -36.02 13.31
CA THR A 24 -26.01 -35.41 12.55
C THR A 24 -26.04 -33.90 12.81
N PRO A 25 -24.99 -33.30 13.41
CA PRO A 25 -24.88 -31.85 13.39
C PRO A 25 -24.65 -31.44 11.93
N VAL A 26 -25.60 -30.70 11.37
CA VAL A 26 -25.42 -30.00 10.10
C VAL A 26 -24.23 -29.07 10.28
N LEU A 27 -23.09 -29.45 9.70
CA LEU A 27 -21.95 -28.57 9.55
C LEU A 27 -22.42 -27.44 8.64
N LYS A 28 -22.77 -26.29 9.24
CA LYS A 28 -22.91 -25.05 8.50
C LYS A 28 -21.56 -24.82 7.84
N SER A 29 -21.51 -25.02 6.52
CA SER A 29 -20.40 -24.59 5.70
C SER A 29 -20.36 -23.06 5.79
N THR A 30 -19.59 -22.55 6.75
CA THR A 30 -19.13 -21.17 6.72
C THR A 30 -18.15 -21.08 5.57
N LEU A 31 -18.66 -20.71 4.38
CA LEU A 31 -17.84 -20.06 3.38
C LEU A 31 -17.08 -18.94 4.11
N PRO A 32 -15.73 -18.92 4.12
CA PRO A 32 -14.99 -17.83 4.71
C PRO A 32 -15.35 -16.58 3.90
N THR A 33 -16.19 -15.73 4.47
CA THR A 33 -16.30 -14.35 4.01
C THR A 33 -15.07 -13.67 4.61
N THR A 34 -13.96 -13.72 3.89
CA THR A 34 -12.66 -13.21 4.36
C THR A 34 -12.70 -11.67 4.38
N ASN A 35 -13.47 -11.10 5.31
CA ASN A 35 -13.36 -9.71 5.74
C ASN A 35 -12.20 -9.58 6.76
N ASP A 36 -11.05 -10.18 6.46
CA ASP A 36 -9.82 -9.99 7.23
C ASP A 36 -8.96 -8.93 6.52
N PRO A 37 -8.90 -7.69 7.02
CA PRO A 37 -8.08 -6.62 6.43
C PRO A 37 -6.60 -7.00 6.34
N GLN A 38 -6.09 -7.86 7.23
CA GLN A 38 -4.68 -8.27 7.22
C GLN A 38 -4.38 -9.20 6.04
N HIS A 39 -5.30 -10.11 5.72
CA HIS A 39 -5.17 -10.96 4.54
C HIS A 39 -5.24 -10.14 3.26
N ALA A 40 -6.23 -9.24 3.15
CA ALA A 40 -6.37 -8.34 2.00
C ALA A 40 -5.14 -7.44 1.83
N TRP A 41 -4.58 -6.92 2.93
CA TRP A 41 -3.34 -6.16 2.94
C TRP A 41 -2.16 -6.95 2.38
N LYS A 42 -1.98 -8.21 2.80
CA LYS A 42 -0.90 -9.06 2.28
C LYS A 42 -1.01 -9.27 0.77
N LEU A 43 -2.22 -9.52 0.26
CA LEU A 43 -2.47 -9.64 -1.18
C LEU A 43 -2.16 -8.33 -1.92
N HIS A 44 -2.56 -7.19 -1.33
CA HIS A 44 -2.24 -5.89 -1.89
C HIS A 44 -0.72 -5.66 -1.97
N GLN A 45 0.03 -5.94 -0.90
CA GLN A 45 1.49 -5.84 -0.90
C GLN A 45 2.13 -6.72 -1.98
N GLN A 46 1.65 -7.96 -2.16
CA GLN A 46 2.14 -8.86 -3.20
C GLN A 46 1.90 -8.32 -4.61
N SER A 47 0.76 -7.66 -4.84
CA SER A 47 0.47 -7.00 -6.12
C SER A 47 1.42 -5.82 -6.39
N VAL A 48 1.65 -4.97 -5.39
CA VAL A 48 2.56 -3.82 -5.50
C VAL A 48 4.01 -4.27 -5.68
N ALA A 49 4.42 -5.39 -5.06
CA ALA A 49 5.75 -5.96 -5.20
C ALA A 49 6.10 -6.41 -6.63
N GLN A 50 5.12 -6.49 -7.53
CA GLN A 50 5.37 -6.76 -8.95
C GLN A 50 5.91 -5.53 -9.69
N ILE A 51 5.83 -4.32 -9.11
CA ILE A 51 6.26 -3.08 -9.74
C ILE A 51 7.79 -2.98 -9.67
N GLN A 52 8.41 -2.86 -10.84
CA GLN A 52 9.86 -2.71 -11.00
C GLN A 52 10.26 -1.27 -11.25
N GLN A 53 9.40 -0.53 -11.96
CA GLN A 53 9.60 0.88 -12.29
C GLN A 53 8.26 1.58 -12.18
N TRP A 54 8.30 2.85 -11.81
CA TRP A 54 7.12 3.69 -11.84
C TRP A 54 7.46 5.11 -12.22
N GLN A 55 6.46 5.79 -12.78
CA GLN A 55 6.51 7.23 -12.96
C GLN A 55 5.12 7.82 -12.76
N PHE A 56 5.05 9.06 -12.31
CA PHE A 56 3.80 9.78 -12.27
C PHE A 56 3.96 11.28 -12.55
N SER A 57 2.87 11.88 -13.02
CA SER A 57 2.65 13.32 -12.99
C SER A 57 1.59 13.67 -11.95
N GLY A 58 1.73 14.80 -11.29
CA GLY A 58 0.80 15.20 -10.24
C GLY A 58 0.92 16.66 -9.82
N ARG A 59 0.14 17.01 -8.81
CA ARG A 59 0.19 18.31 -8.14
C ARG A 59 0.48 18.12 -6.67
N LEU A 60 1.42 18.91 -6.16
CA LEU A 60 1.76 18.97 -4.75
C LEU A 60 1.34 20.33 -4.21
N GLY A 61 0.29 20.34 -3.39
CA GLY A 61 -0.06 21.49 -2.56
C GLY A 61 0.85 21.51 -1.33
N ILE A 62 1.37 22.68 -1.00
CA ILE A 62 2.31 22.89 0.11
C ILE A 62 1.73 24.03 0.95
N VAL A 63 1.51 23.78 2.23
CA VAL A 63 0.96 24.75 3.18
C VAL A 63 1.89 24.80 4.38
N THR A 64 2.49 25.95 4.63
CA THR A 64 3.29 26.25 5.84
C THR A 64 2.66 27.43 6.57
N ALA A 65 3.22 27.83 7.71
CA ALA A 65 2.78 29.02 8.44
C ALA A 65 2.90 30.32 7.61
N ASN A 66 3.86 30.38 6.70
CA ASN A 66 4.23 31.61 5.99
C ASN A 66 3.75 31.63 4.53
N GLU A 67 3.42 30.46 3.96
CA GLU A 67 3.07 30.39 2.56
C GLU A 67 2.14 29.22 2.22
N THR A 68 1.39 29.41 1.15
CA THR A 68 0.64 28.35 0.47
C THR A 68 1.00 28.36 -0.99
N GLY A 69 1.40 27.21 -1.51
CA GLY A 69 1.83 27.03 -2.88
C GLY A 69 1.24 25.77 -3.49
N THR A 70 1.23 25.71 -4.81
CA THR A 70 1.02 24.43 -5.51
C THR A 70 2.01 24.33 -6.65
N VAL A 71 2.69 23.20 -6.71
CA VAL A 71 3.68 22.87 -7.74
C VAL A 71 3.22 21.65 -8.52
N THR A 72 3.66 21.56 -9.77
CA THR A 72 3.53 20.35 -10.56
C THR A 72 4.71 19.45 -10.25
N VAL A 73 4.47 18.15 -10.10
CA VAL A 73 5.50 17.16 -9.81
C VAL A 73 5.52 16.14 -10.94
N HIS A 74 6.71 15.85 -11.44
CA HIS A 74 6.98 14.68 -12.29
C HIS A 74 8.03 13.84 -11.59
N TRP A 75 7.73 12.59 -11.33
CA TRP A 75 8.66 11.70 -10.64
C TRP A 75 8.77 10.40 -11.41
N GLN A 76 9.99 10.00 -11.70
CA GLN A 76 10.35 8.71 -12.25
C GLN A 76 11.29 7.96 -11.30
N GLN A 77 10.96 6.70 -11.02
CA GLN A 77 11.78 5.75 -10.31
C GLN A 77 12.14 4.63 -11.29
N ALA A 78 13.44 4.53 -11.62
CA ALA A 78 13.91 3.57 -12.63
C ALA A 78 14.03 2.15 -12.09
N ASN A 79 14.18 2.00 -10.76
CA ASN A 79 14.28 0.72 -10.10
C ASN A 79 13.67 0.83 -8.70
N VAL A 80 12.66 0.01 -8.38
CA VAL A 80 12.04 0.00 -7.04
C VAL A 80 12.90 -0.77 -6.03
N ALA A 81 13.70 -1.75 -6.47
CA ALA A 81 14.61 -2.48 -5.59
C ALA A 81 15.80 -1.63 -5.14
N SER A 82 16.14 -0.60 -5.91
CA SER A 82 17.18 0.37 -5.58
C SER A 82 16.58 1.75 -5.35
N THR A 83 16.65 2.28 -4.13
CA THR A 83 16.32 3.69 -3.88
C THR A 83 17.37 4.66 -4.45
N ALA A 84 18.31 4.17 -5.26
CA ALA A 84 19.43 4.93 -5.81
C ALA A 84 19.11 5.67 -7.11
N ASP A 85 18.11 5.25 -7.89
CA ASP A 85 17.91 5.82 -9.24
C ASP A 85 16.52 6.44 -9.40
N PHE A 86 16.46 7.76 -9.18
CA PHE A 86 15.24 8.53 -9.37
C PHE A 86 15.50 9.91 -9.97
N ASP A 87 14.49 10.43 -10.65
CA ASP A 87 14.44 11.80 -11.18
C ASP A 87 13.11 12.42 -10.74
N LEU A 88 13.19 13.43 -9.87
CA LEU A 88 12.07 14.19 -9.33
C LEU A 88 12.16 15.63 -9.82
N GLN A 89 11.20 16.03 -10.64
CA GLN A 89 11.04 17.40 -11.12
C GLN A 89 9.90 18.09 -10.39
N ILE A 90 10.17 19.28 -9.87
CA ILE A 90 9.22 20.15 -9.19
C ILE A 90 9.15 21.45 -9.99
N VAL A 91 8.00 21.69 -10.61
CA VAL A 91 7.75 22.83 -11.49
C VAL A 91 6.84 23.81 -10.76
N GLY A 92 7.41 24.96 -10.38
CA GLY A 92 6.68 26.03 -9.73
C GLY A 92 5.83 26.87 -10.69
N PRO A 93 4.90 27.69 -10.18
CA PRO A 93 4.32 28.77 -10.97
C PRO A 93 5.41 29.74 -11.45
N LEU A 94 5.12 30.50 -12.51
CA LEU A 94 6.05 31.46 -13.11
C LEU A 94 6.71 32.32 -12.02
N GLY A 95 8.05 32.31 -11.97
CA GLY A 95 8.85 33.06 -11.00
C GLY A 95 9.37 32.28 -9.78
N ARG A 96 8.87 31.07 -9.49
CA ARG A 96 9.42 30.19 -8.43
C ARG A 96 10.43 29.15 -8.94
N GLY A 97 10.70 29.14 -10.25
CA GLY A 97 11.70 28.28 -10.87
C GLY A 97 11.27 26.81 -10.99
N ASN A 98 12.13 26.04 -11.64
CA ASN A 98 12.02 24.59 -11.77
C ASN A 98 13.19 23.96 -11.01
N LEU A 99 12.90 22.90 -10.27
CA LEU A 99 13.88 22.12 -9.55
C LEU A 99 13.87 20.69 -10.07
N GLN A 100 15.05 20.12 -10.28
CA GLN A 100 15.19 18.72 -10.64
C GLN A 100 16.16 18.07 -9.66
N LEU A 101 15.61 17.21 -8.81
CA LEU A 101 16.36 16.37 -7.89
C LEU A 101 16.59 15.02 -8.55
N ARG A 102 17.84 14.68 -8.82
CA ARG A 102 18.25 13.41 -9.42
C ARG A 102 19.15 12.66 -8.45
N LYS A 103 18.96 11.35 -8.37
CA LYS A 103 19.92 10.45 -7.76
C LYS A 103 20.36 9.42 -8.79
N ASN A 104 21.67 9.22 -8.90
CA ASN A 104 22.29 8.16 -9.69
C ASN A 104 23.37 7.50 -8.84
N ALA A 105 23.22 6.22 -8.55
CA ALA A 105 24.12 5.41 -7.71
C ALA A 105 24.45 6.07 -6.36
N ASP A 106 25.48 6.91 -6.29
CA ASP A 106 26.06 7.45 -5.06
C ASP A 106 25.84 8.96 -4.86
N VAL A 107 25.38 9.69 -5.88
CA VAL A 107 25.28 11.16 -5.81
C VAL A 107 23.82 11.60 -5.97
N ILE A 108 23.40 12.53 -5.10
CA ILE A 108 22.15 13.27 -5.26
C ILE A 108 22.50 14.68 -5.72
N GLU A 109 21.89 15.09 -6.83
CA GLU A 109 22.07 16.40 -7.45
C GLU A 109 20.74 17.14 -7.46
N LEU A 110 20.76 18.41 -7.09
CA LEU A 110 19.66 19.35 -7.29
C LEU A 110 20.06 20.35 -8.36
N ILE A 111 19.34 20.31 -9.49
CA ILE A 111 19.52 21.20 -10.63
C ILE A 111 18.44 22.27 -10.57
N SER A 112 18.85 23.53 -10.74
CA SER A 112 17.98 24.69 -10.63
C SER A 112 18.46 25.87 -11.48
N ALA A 113 17.77 27.01 -11.42
CA ALA A 113 18.19 28.22 -12.10
C ALA A 113 19.50 28.81 -11.52
N GLU A 114 19.75 28.56 -10.24
CA GLU A 114 20.93 29.02 -9.49
C GLU A 114 22.16 28.14 -9.74
N GLY A 115 21.99 26.95 -10.33
CA GLY A 115 23.05 26.01 -10.66
C GLY A 115 22.77 24.59 -10.17
N VAL A 116 23.85 23.81 -9.99
CA VAL A 116 23.80 22.41 -9.52
C VAL A 116 24.39 22.33 -8.11
N SER A 117 23.64 21.74 -7.19
CA SER A 117 24.06 21.44 -5.81
C SER A 117 24.06 19.94 -5.56
N GLN A 118 24.95 19.46 -4.69
CA GLN A 118 25.05 18.04 -4.36
C GLN A 118 25.06 17.81 -2.85
N ALA A 119 24.41 16.75 -2.40
CA ALA A 119 24.43 16.31 -1.01
C ALA A 119 24.14 14.80 -0.91
N SER A 120 24.30 14.23 0.28
CA SER A 120 23.87 12.86 0.57
C SER A 120 22.39 12.75 0.96
N ASN A 121 21.76 13.88 1.29
CA ASN A 121 20.38 13.96 1.74
C ASN A 121 19.53 14.77 0.72
N PRO A 122 18.54 14.15 0.06
CA PRO A 122 17.71 14.82 -0.92
C PRO A 122 16.80 15.89 -0.32
N GLU A 123 16.26 15.65 0.88
CA GLU A 123 15.39 16.59 1.57
C GLU A 123 16.13 17.87 1.94
N LEU A 124 17.40 17.77 2.34
CA LEU A 124 18.25 18.91 2.68
C LEU A 124 18.44 19.84 1.48
N LEU A 125 18.69 19.29 0.29
CA LEU A 125 18.85 20.10 -0.93
C LEU A 125 17.57 20.89 -1.25
N ILE A 126 16.41 20.22 -1.22
CA ILE A 126 15.12 20.87 -1.46
C ILE A 126 14.88 21.97 -0.41
N TRP A 127 15.11 21.66 0.86
CA TRP A 127 14.89 22.60 1.96
C TRP A 127 15.81 23.83 1.85
N GLN A 128 17.10 23.66 1.55
CA GLN A 128 18.03 24.78 1.39
C GLN A 128 17.62 25.73 0.25
N GLN A 129 17.03 25.19 -0.81
CA GLN A 129 16.63 25.97 -1.97
C GLN A 129 15.23 26.59 -1.85
N THR A 130 14.30 25.93 -1.17
CA THR A 130 12.88 26.33 -1.17
C THR A 130 12.31 26.65 0.20
N GLY A 131 12.97 26.20 1.27
CA GLY A 131 12.41 26.16 2.62
C GLY A 131 11.38 25.05 2.84
N TRP A 132 11.04 24.26 1.82
CA TRP A 132 10.05 23.19 1.93
C TRP A 132 10.63 21.92 2.52
N LEU A 133 9.92 21.38 3.51
CA LEU A 133 10.18 20.03 4.03
C LEU A 133 9.35 19.04 3.20
N ILE A 134 10.02 18.28 2.33
CA ILE A 134 9.40 17.23 1.52
C ILE A 134 10.12 15.92 1.82
N PRO A 135 9.47 14.89 2.38
CA PRO A 135 10.11 13.64 2.80
C PRO A 135 10.32 12.71 1.59
N VAL A 136 11.24 13.06 0.69
CA VAL A 136 11.47 12.38 -0.60
C VAL A 136 11.75 10.89 -0.42
N ALA A 137 12.61 10.51 0.53
CA ALA A 137 12.99 9.12 0.78
C ALA A 137 11.78 8.25 1.17
N ASP A 138 10.88 8.79 2.00
CA ASP A 138 9.68 8.07 2.45
C ASP A 138 8.56 8.09 1.41
N LEU A 139 8.44 9.19 0.67
CA LEU A 139 7.47 9.32 -0.41
C LEU A 139 7.64 8.24 -1.47
N GLN A 140 8.85 7.75 -1.74
CA GLN A 140 9.08 6.64 -2.68
C GLN A 140 8.25 5.40 -2.36
N ALA A 141 8.08 5.07 -1.06
CA ALA A 141 7.24 3.96 -0.63
C ALA A 141 5.76 4.38 -0.54
N TRP A 142 5.49 5.57 -0.01
CA TRP A 142 4.12 6.03 0.23
C TRP A 142 3.34 6.24 -1.07
N VAL A 143 3.96 6.69 -2.16
CA VAL A 143 3.26 6.82 -3.46
C VAL A 143 2.84 5.47 -4.05
N LEU A 144 3.41 4.35 -3.58
CA LEU A 144 3.00 2.99 -3.95
C LEU A 144 1.96 2.38 -3.00
N GLY A 145 1.56 3.10 -1.94
CA GLY A 145 0.64 2.57 -0.93
C GLY A 145 1.31 1.65 0.09
N LEU A 146 2.63 1.70 0.19
CA LEU A 146 3.42 0.92 1.15
C LEU A 146 3.85 1.82 2.32
N PRO A 147 3.87 1.31 3.57
CA PRO A 147 4.27 2.13 4.72
C PRO A 147 5.77 2.43 4.75
N GLY A 148 6.60 1.68 4.03
CA GLY A 148 8.05 1.73 4.20
C GLY A 148 8.43 1.36 5.64
N GLN A 149 9.11 2.28 6.34
CA GLN A 149 9.43 2.14 7.77
C GLN A 149 8.39 2.76 8.70
N ALA A 150 7.28 3.29 8.16
CA ALA A 150 6.21 3.88 8.96
C ALA A 150 5.43 2.80 9.72
N GLN A 151 4.88 3.18 10.89
CA GLN A 151 3.91 2.38 11.60
C GLN A 151 2.57 2.45 10.86
N VAL A 152 1.98 1.29 10.54
CA VAL A 152 0.61 1.22 10.00
C VAL A 152 -0.38 1.45 11.14
N LEU A 153 -1.30 2.40 10.94
CA LEU A 153 -2.32 2.76 11.93
C LEU A 153 -3.71 2.30 11.51
N ALA A 154 -4.01 2.30 10.20
CA ALA A 154 -5.29 1.83 9.68
C ALA A 154 -5.20 1.30 8.25
N TRP A 155 -6.10 0.37 7.93
CA TRP A 155 -6.43 -0.03 6.57
C TRP A 155 -7.83 0.42 6.19
N ASP A 156 -8.09 0.59 4.91
CA ASP A 156 -9.43 0.80 4.39
C ASP A 156 -10.21 -0.52 4.27
N ALA A 157 -11.48 -0.44 3.88
CA ALA A 157 -12.34 -1.62 3.73
C ALA A 157 -11.86 -2.62 2.65
N ALA A 158 -10.96 -2.20 1.75
CA ALA A 158 -10.35 -3.06 0.74
C ALA A 158 -8.99 -3.63 1.19
N GLY A 159 -8.59 -3.42 2.45
CA GLY A 159 -7.31 -3.86 2.99
C GLY A 159 -6.12 -3.07 2.46
N ARG A 160 -6.31 -1.84 1.98
CA ARG A 160 -5.22 -0.95 1.54
C ARG A 160 -4.82 -0.02 2.66
N LEU A 161 -3.61 0.54 2.59
CA LEU A 161 -3.13 1.47 3.60
C LEU A 161 -4.04 2.73 3.65
N ALA A 162 -4.65 3.00 4.79
CA ALA A 162 -5.48 4.21 4.97
C ALA A 162 -4.72 5.29 5.76
N HIS A 163 -3.90 4.87 6.72
CA HIS A 163 -3.17 5.77 7.61
C HIS A 163 -1.88 5.11 8.09
N CYS A 164 -0.77 5.84 7.99
CA CYS A 164 0.48 5.48 8.65
C CYS A 164 1.17 6.70 9.26
N GLN A 165 2.09 6.45 10.18
CA GLN A 165 2.87 7.48 10.85
C GLN A 165 4.36 7.12 10.89
N LYS A 166 5.23 8.09 10.61
CA LYS A 166 6.68 7.95 10.77
C LYS A 166 7.27 9.21 11.43
N GLY A 167 7.72 9.08 12.67
CA GLY A 167 8.14 10.24 13.45
C GLY A 167 6.98 11.24 13.56
N GLU A 168 7.22 12.48 13.16
CA GLU A 168 6.21 13.55 13.16
C GLU A 168 5.35 13.62 11.89
N TRP A 169 5.63 12.75 10.90
CA TRP A 169 4.83 12.65 9.69
C TRP A 169 3.60 11.78 9.91
N ASP A 170 2.43 12.37 9.75
CA ASP A 170 1.12 11.70 9.70
C ASP A 170 0.63 11.65 8.24
N VAL A 171 0.42 10.44 7.71
CA VAL A 171 0.13 10.22 6.29
C VAL A 171 -1.23 9.57 6.11
N THR A 172 -2.16 10.33 5.55
CA THR A 172 -3.52 9.88 5.22
C THR A 172 -3.65 9.60 3.73
N TYR A 173 -4.11 8.40 3.39
CA TYR A 173 -4.42 7.99 2.01
C TYR A 173 -5.89 8.28 1.73
N VAL A 174 -6.15 9.27 0.88
CA VAL A 174 -7.51 9.81 0.68
C VAL A 174 -8.24 9.12 -0.46
N ASP A 175 -7.54 8.76 -1.53
CA ASP A 175 -8.13 8.14 -2.71
C ASP A 175 -7.13 7.19 -3.37
N TYR A 176 -7.64 6.17 -4.06
CA TYR A 176 -6.89 5.16 -4.79
C TYR A 176 -7.38 5.07 -6.25
N GLN A 177 -6.49 4.66 -7.14
CA GLN A 177 -6.76 4.44 -8.57
C GLN A 177 -6.27 3.08 -9.02
N GLN A 178 -6.90 2.52 -10.05
CA GLN A 178 -6.47 1.27 -10.66
C GLN A 178 -5.47 1.56 -11.78
N VAL A 179 -4.28 1.00 -11.69
CA VAL A 179 -3.21 1.11 -12.69
C VAL A 179 -2.79 -0.31 -13.07
N ARG A 180 -3.15 -0.74 -14.28
CA ARG A 180 -2.88 -2.11 -14.78
C ARG A 180 -3.35 -3.21 -13.80
N GLY A 181 -4.48 -3.00 -13.12
CA GLY A 181 -5.06 -3.95 -12.16
C GLY A 181 -4.46 -3.91 -10.75
N ILE A 182 -3.54 -2.98 -10.49
CA ILE A 182 -2.99 -2.72 -9.16
C ILE A 182 -3.61 -1.42 -8.61
N SER A 183 -4.11 -1.47 -7.38
CA SER A 183 -4.68 -0.31 -6.70
C SER A 183 -3.57 0.56 -6.11
N LEU A 184 -3.31 1.74 -6.67
CA LEU A 184 -2.26 2.65 -6.21
C LEU A 184 -2.86 3.96 -5.67
N PRO A 185 -2.19 4.65 -4.73
CA PRO A 185 -2.64 5.95 -4.26
C PRO A 185 -2.88 6.95 -5.40
N LYS A 186 -3.98 7.68 -5.29
CA LYS A 186 -4.31 8.81 -6.17
C LYS A 186 -4.23 10.14 -5.42
N GLN A 187 -4.51 10.13 -4.13
CA GLN A 187 -4.38 11.31 -3.29
C GLN A 187 -3.86 10.95 -1.91
N LEU A 188 -2.83 11.69 -1.47
CA LEU A 188 -2.28 11.60 -0.13
C LEU A 188 -2.26 12.98 0.53
N VAL A 189 -2.45 12.99 1.84
CA VAL A 189 -2.20 14.17 2.69
C VAL A 189 -1.17 13.78 3.72
N LEU A 190 -0.06 14.52 3.76
CA LEU A 190 1.01 14.33 4.72
C LEU A 190 1.06 15.56 5.62
N LYS A 191 1.02 15.35 6.93
CA LYS A 191 1.11 16.43 7.92
C LYS A 191 2.38 16.28 8.74
N HIS A 192 3.07 17.39 8.90
CA HIS A 192 4.19 17.62 9.79
C HIS A 192 3.90 18.91 10.57
N PRO A 193 4.45 19.14 11.78
CA PRO A 193 4.22 20.37 12.54
C PRO A 193 4.37 21.67 11.73
N ASP A 194 5.38 21.73 10.86
CA ASP A 194 5.70 22.94 10.08
C ASP A 194 5.10 22.98 8.67
N VAL A 195 4.60 21.85 8.16
CA VAL A 195 4.11 21.75 6.77
C VAL A 195 3.01 20.72 6.61
N THR A 196 2.00 21.07 5.81
CA THR A 196 1.04 20.12 5.25
C THR A 196 1.24 20.01 3.75
N LEU A 197 1.44 18.78 3.29
CA LEU A 197 1.57 18.43 1.88
C LEU A 197 0.31 17.71 1.40
N LYS A 198 -0.22 18.11 0.25
CA LYS A 198 -1.31 17.40 -0.42
C LYS A 198 -0.87 16.99 -1.81
N LEU A 199 -0.62 15.70 -2.00
CA LEU A 199 -0.22 15.13 -3.28
C LEU A 199 -1.45 14.55 -3.99
N VAL A 200 -1.69 14.99 -5.23
CA VAL A 200 -2.69 14.41 -6.13
C VAL A 200 -1.97 13.89 -7.38
N ILE A 201 -2.05 12.58 -7.59
CA ILE A 201 -1.42 11.87 -8.70
C ILE A 201 -2.42 11.70 -9.84
N ARG A 202 -2.01 11.99 -11.09
CA ARG A 202 -2.87 11.90 -12.28
C ARG A 202 -2.41 10.83 -13.25
N ASP A 203 -1.21 10.96 -13.81
CA ASP A 203 -0.74 10.05 -14.88
C ASP A 203 0.24 9.01 -14.34
N PHE A 204 -0.25 8.09 -13.50
CA PHE A 204 0.58 7.03 -12.93
C PHE A 204 0.82 5.91 -13.94
N LYS A 205 2.09 5.61 -14.24
CA LYS A 205 2.51 4.48 -15.08
C LYS A 205 3.43 3.56 -14.31
N ILE A 206 3.29 2.25 -14.55
CA ILE A 206 4.10 1.22 -13.92
C ILE A 206 4.61 0.21 -14.96
N THR A 207 5.84 -0.23 -14.75
CA THR A 207 6.45 -1.39 -15.40
C THR A 207 6.53 -2.50 -14.36
N THR A 208 5.99 -3.67 -14.69
CA THR A 208 5.95 -4.82 -13.78
C THR A 208 7.01 -5.85 -14.16
N THR A 209 7.29 -6.80 -13.27
CA THR A 209 8.22 -7.92 -13.53
C THR A 209 7.88 -8.65 -14.84
N LYS A 210 6.59 -8.80 -15.14
CA LYS A 210 6.11 -9.46 -16.36
C LYS A 210 6.49 -8.72 -17.66
N ASP A 211 6.74 -7.42 -17.60
CA ASP A 211 7.09 -6.62 -18.78
C ASP A 211 8.59 -6.66 -19.12
N ILE A 212 9.42 -7.14 -18.18
CA ILE A 212 10.90 -7.19 -18.29
C ILE A 212 11.39 -8.63 -18.55
N GLN A 213 10.47 -9.59 -18.63
CA GLN A 213 10.73 -10.99 -19.01
C GLN A 213 10.30 -11.22 -20.45
#